data_AF-A0A6J1WH44-F1
#
_entry.id   AF-A0A6J1WH44-F1
#
_cell.length_a   1.000
_cell.length_b   1.000
_cell.length_c   1.000
_cell.angle_alpha   90.00
_cell.angle_beta   90.00
_cell.angle_gamma   90.00
#
_symmetry.space_group_name_H-M   'P 1'
#
loop_
_entity.id
_entity.type
_entity.pdbx_description
1 polymer ?
#
loop_
_entity_poly.entity_id
_entity_poly.type
_entity_poly.pdbx_seq_one_letter_code
_entity_poly.pdbx_strand_id
1 'polypeptide(L)'
;MDCPKKFTGICGLFNLGMIVIMILYTLVGVFGYLKYGNNIKASITLNLPSDQKKAQVAKVLFGIAIFLSFPLQNFVAYAITWRKIKKKISEKRSLFVDYLLRIVLVLIPFAVAVAVPTLGPFISLFGALCLSLLAIVFPGLIDACVWYPTTYGVFKYKLFRDITIILVGMFALISGCYTSIMEIIQDF
;
A
#
# COMPACT_ATOMS: atom_id res chain seq x y z
N MET A 1 -22.55 -11.71 -4.56
CA MET A 1 -21.54 -12.77 -4.29
C MET A 1 -22.27 -13.90 -3.61
N ASP A 2 -22.60 -14.95 -4.36
CA ASP A 2 -23.63 -15.91 -3.96
C ASP A 2 -23.18 -16.93 -2.90
N CYS A 3 -21.88 -17.00 -2.57
CA CYS A 3 -21.34 -17.86 -1.50
C CYS A 3 -20.09 -17.24 -0.82
N PRO A 4 -20.22 -16.42 0.23
CA PRO A 4 -19.08 -15.75 0.88
C PRO A 4 -18.06 -16.71 1.50
N LYS A 5 -18.51 -17.88 1.99
CA LYS A 5 -17.62 -18.90 2.61
C LYS A 5 -16.62 -19.53 1.63
N LYS A 6 -16.93 -19.56 0.34
CA LYS A 6 -16.00 -20.05 -0.71
C LYS A 6 -14.91 -19.04 -1.06
N PHE A 7 -15.04 -17.78 -0.63
CA PHE A 7 -14.05 -16.74 -0.89
C PHE A 7 -12.85 -16.83 0.08
N THR A 8 -13.10 -17.17 1.34
CA THR A 8 -12.12 -17.17 2.45
C THR A 8 -11.61 -18.55 2.85
N GLY A 9 -12.01 -19.62 2.15
CA GLY A 9 -11.50 -20.98 2.42
C GLY A 9 -10.01 -21.12 2.11
N ILE A 10 -9.39 -22.23 2.54
CA ILE A 10 -7.95 -22.49 2.31
C ILE A 10 -7.61 -22.46 0.81
N CYS A 11 -8.45 -23.07 -0.04
CA CYS A 11 -8.43 -22.92 -1.51
C CYS A 11 -9.49 -21.93 -2.02
N GLY A 12 -9.82 -20.91 -1.21
CA GLY A 12 -10.74 -19.86 -1.61
C GLY A 12 -10.14 -18.96 -2.69
N LEU A 13 -11.01 -18.27 -3.44
CA LEU A 13 -10.60 -17.41 -4.54
C LEU A 13 -9.55 -16.37 -4.13
N PHE A 14 -9.65 -15.86 -2.88
CA PHE A 14 -8.68 -14.91 -2.34
C PHE A 14 -7.28 -15.53 -2.19
N ASN A 15 -7.17 -16.69 -1.53
CA ASN A 15 -5.88 -17.36 -1.33
C ASN A 15 -5.25 -17.77 -2.66
N LEU A 16 -6.05 -18.27 -3.60
CA LEU A 16 -5.57 -18.61 -4.94
C LEU A 16 -5.03 -17.37 -5.68
N GLY A 17 -5.75 -16.26 -5.62
CA GLY A 17 -5.31 -14.99 -6.18
C GLY A 17 -3.99 -14.52 -5.57
N MET A 18 -3.85 -14.60 -4.24
CA MET A 18 -2.62 -14.23 -3.54
C MET A 18 -1.43 -15.12 -3.93
N ILE A 19 -1.64 -16.43 -4.08
CA ILE A 19 -0.59 -17.37 -4.55
C ILE A 19 -0.12 -16.98 -5.96
N VAL A 20 -1.06 -16.70 -6.87
CA VAL A 20 -0.72 -16.28 -8.25
C VAL A 20 0.11 -15.00 -8.24
N ILE A 21 -0.31 -13.99 -7.46
CA ILE A 21 0.43 -12.72 -7.32
C ILE A 21 1.83 -12.97 -6.75
N MET A 22 1.96 -13.80 -5.71
CA MET A 22 3.27 -14.13 -5.12
C MET A 22 4.20 -14.79 -6.13
N ILE A 23 3.70 -15.74 -6.93
CA ILE A 23 4.51 -16.41 -7.97
C ILE A 23 4.97 -15.38 -9.01
N LEU A 24 4.07 -14.54 -9.52
CA LEU A 24 4.41 -13.52 -10.51
C LEU A 24 5.45 -12.53 -9.99
N TYR A 25 5.28 -12.02 -8.77
CA TYR A 25 6.23 -11.09 -8.16
C TYR A 25 7.59 -11.75 -7.87
N THR A 26 7.59 -13.00 -7.42
CA THR A 26 8.84 -13.76 -7.19
C THR A 26 9.59 -13.97 -8.51
N LEU A 27 8.90 -14.39 -9.58
CA LEU A 27 9.53 -14.58 -10.89
C LEU A 27 10.14 -13.28 -11.42
N VAL A 28 9.36 -12.19 -11.39
CA VAL A 28 9.84 -10.87 -11.83
C VAL A 28 11.03 -10.39 -10.98
N GLY A 29 10.99 -10.61 -9.66
CA GLY A 29 12.07 -10.27 -8.75
C GLY A 29 13.35 -11.06 -9.02
N VAL A 30 13.26 -12.40 -9.12
CA VAL A 30 14.41 -13.29 -9.37
C VAL A 30 15.04 -13.01 -10.74
N PHE A 31 14.25 -12.99 -11.81
CA PHE A 31 14.78 -12.70 -13.15
C PHE A 31 15.28 -11.26 -13.29
N GLY A 32 14.65 -10.30 -12.60
CA GLY A 32 15.13 -8.93 -12.52
C GLY A 32 16.52 -8.84 -11.88
N TYR A 33 16.71 -9.51 -10.74
CA TYR A 33 18.00 -9.54 -10.05
C TYR A 33 19.07 -10.29 -10.85
N LEU A 34 18.74 -11.45 -11.46
CA LEU A 34 19.69 -12.18 -12.31
C LEU A 34 20.18 -11.37 -13.52
N LYS A 35 19.35 -10.45 -14.04
CA LYS A 35 19.71 -9.63 -15.20
C LYS A 35 20.57 -8.42 -14.84
N TYR A 36 20.24 -7.71 -13.76
CA TYR A 36 20.88 -6.42 -13.41
C TYR A 36 21.89 -6.54 -12.25
N GLY A 37 21.87 -7.64 -11.50
CA GLY A 37 22.75 -7.88 -10.36
C GLY A 37 22.68 -6.74 -9.33
N ASN A 38 23.84 -6.36 -8.82
CA ASN A 38 23.98 -5.30 -7.81
C ASN A 38 23.65 -3.90 -8.33
N ASN A 39 23.52 -3.70 -9.65
CA ASN A 39 23.23 -2.39 -10.25
C ASN A 39 21.72 -2.14 -10.39
N ILE A 40 20.87 -3.00 -9.84
CA ILE A 40 19.41 -2.87 -9.94
C ILE A 40 18.91 -1.66 -9.14
N LYS A 41 18.28 -0.71 -9.83
CA LYS A 41 17.54 0.40 -9.21
C LYS A 41 16.26 -0.07 -8.53
N ALA A 42 15.71 0.78 -7.66
CA ALA A 42 14.49 0.54 -6.87
C ALA A 42 13.25 0.07 -7.66
N SER A 43 13.17 0.38 -8.96
CA SER A 43 12.17 -0.17 -9.87
C SER A 43 12.84 -0.75 -11.10
N ILE A 44 12.40 -1.94 -11.53
CA ILE A 44 12.91 -2.61 -12.73
C ILE A 44 12.74 -1.73 -13.97
N THR A 45 11.67 -0.94 -14.05
CA THR A 45 11.40 -0.03 -15.17
C THR A 45 12.50 1.03 -15.34
N LEU A 46 13.19 1.41 -14.27
CA LEU A 46 14.32 2.35 -14.31
C LEU A 46 15.62 1.75 -14.87
N ASN A 47 15.73 0.42 -14.85
CA ASN A 47 16.90 -0.31 -15.36
C ASN A 47 16.78 -0.66 -16.85
N LEU A 48 15.59 -0.51 -17.43
CA LEU A 48 15.34 -0.84 -18.83
C LEU A 48 16.18 0.05 -19.77
N PRO A 49 16.89 -0.55 -20.75
CA PRO A 49 17.69 0.19 -21.73
C PRO A 49 16.83 1.14 -22.57
N SER A 50 17.36 2.32 -22.91
CA SER A 50 16.67 3.31 -23.75
C SER A 50 16.94 3.13 -25.25
N ASP A 51 17.97 2.37 -25.61
CA ASP A 51 18.35 2.05 -26.99
C ASP A 51 17.44 0.98 -27.62
N GLN A 52 16.78 0.15 -26.80
CA GLN A 52 15.97 -0.96 -27.28
C GLN A 52 14.50 -0.57 -27.45
N LYS A 53 13.99 -0.69 -28.68
CA LYS A 53 12.58 -0.40 -29.02
C LYS A 53 11.58 -1.16 -28.12
N LYS A 54 11.85 -2.43 -27.81
CA LYS A 54 10.97 -3.26 -26.96
C LYS A 54 10.90 -2.73 -25.52
N ALA A 55 12.04 -2.32 -24.96
CA ALA A 55 12.12 -1.75 -23.62
C ALA A 55 11.38 -0.40 -23.53
N GLN A 56 11.49 0.42 -24.57
CA GLN A 56 10.76 1.69 -24.64
C GLN A 56 9.25 1.50 -24.72
N VAL A 57 8.77 0.53 -25.52
CA VAL A 57 7.35 0.19 -25.57
C VAL A 57 6.85 -0.25 -24.18
N ALA A 58 7.60 -1.08 -23.47
CA ALA A 58 7.25 -1.51 -22.11
C ALA A 58 7.17 -0.33 -21.12
N LYS A 59 8.12 0.62 -21.17
CA LYS A 59 8.09 1.84 -20.35
C LYS A 59 6.85 2.69 -20.63
N VAL A 60 6.50 2.89 -21.90
CA VAL A 60 5.31 3.67 -22.28
C VAL A 60 4.03 2.99 -21.81
N LEU A 61 3.89 1.68 -22.03
CA LEU A 61 2.73 0.91 -21.58
C LEU A 61 2.59 0.97 -20.05
N PHE A 62 3.69 0.84 -19.32
CA PHE A 62 3.71 0.97 -17.86
C PHE A 62 3.29 2.38 -17.40
N GLY A 63 3.78 3.43 -18.08
CA GLY A 63 3.37 4.81 -17.83
C GLY A 63 1.87 5.03 -18.05
N ILE A 64 1.33 4.51 -19.16
CA ILE A 64 -0.11 4.56 -19.46
C ILE A 64 -0.91 3.82 -18.38
N ALA A 65 -0.44 2.63 -17.96
CA ALA A 65 -1.11 1.85 -16.92
C ALA A 65 -1.17 2.60 -15.58
N ILE A 66 -0.08 3.25 -15.16
CA ILE A 66 -0.05 4.08 -13.95
C ILE A 66 -0.98 5.29 -14.10
N PHE A 67 -0.92 5.98 -15.24
CA PHE A 67 -1.75 7.15 -15.52
C PHE A 67 -3.23 6.83 -15.44
N LEU A 68 -3.66 5.69 -15.99
CA LEU A 68 -5.06 5.24 -15.92
C LEU A 68 -5.45 4.73 -14.53
N SER A 69 -4.50 4.21 -13.76
CA SER A 69 -4.75 3.71 -12.39
C SER A 69 -4.92 4.85 -11.37
N PHE A 70 -4.26 5.98 -11.59
CA PHE A 70 -4.27 7.10 -10.65
C PHE A 70 -5.67 7.67 -10.37
N PRO A 71 -6.54 7.97 -11.37
CA PRO A 71 -7.90 8.44 -11.11
C PRO A 71 -8.74 7.44 -10.29
N LEU A 72 -8.58 6.13 -10.54
CA LEU A 72 -9.31 5.09 -9.83
C LEU A 72 -8.93 5.04 -8.35
N GLN A 73 -7.63 5.11 -8.04
CA GLN A 73 -7.13 5.15 -6.67
C GLN A 73 -7.55 6.45 -5.95
N ASN A 74 -7.43 7.59 -6.63
CA ASN A 74 -7.79 8.89 -6.08
C ASN A 74 -9.31 9.01 -5.83
N PHE A 75 -10.14 8.36 -6.65
CA PHE A 75 -11.59 8.31 -6.43
C PHE A 75 -11.95 7.69 -5.08
N VAL A 76 -11.25 6.64 -4.65
CA VAL A 76 -11.48 6.00 -3.34
C VAL A 76 -11.16 6.98 -2.20
N ALA A 77 -10.03 7.68 -2.28
CA ALA A 77 -9.64 8.70 -1.29
C ALA A 77 -10.66 9.85 -1.23
N TYR A 78 -11.09 10.34 -2.40
CA TYR A 78 -12.12 11.35 -2.54
C TYR A 78 -13.45 10.88 -1.93
N ALA A 79 -13.95 9.70 -2.28
CA ALA A 79 -15.24 9.20 -1.82
C ALA A 79 -15.30 9.05 -0.29
N ILE A 80 -14.24 8.52 0.32
CA ILE A 80 -14.15 8.36 1.78
C ILE A 80 -14.14 9.73 2.47
N THR A 81 -13.35 10.67 1.96
CA THR A 81 -13.18 12.00 2.56
C THR A 81 -14.44 12.85 2.38
N TRP A 82 -15.01 12.84 1.18
CA TRP A 82 -16.24 13.53 0.84
C TRP A 82 -17.41 13.09 1.73
N ARG A 83 -17.57 11.79 1.99
CA ARG A 83 -18.62 11.26 2.88
C ARG A 83 -18.51 11.81 4.31
N LYS A 84 -17.30 12.07 4.80
CA LYS A 84 -17.09 12.69 6.12
C LYS A 84 -17.36 14.19 6.12
N ILE A 85 -16.93 14.88 5.07
CA ILE A 85 -17.03 16.34 4.93
C ILE A 85 -18.48 16.77 4.64
N LYS A 86 -19.19 16.07 3.75
CA LYS A 86 -20.57 16.38 3.35
C LYS A 86 -21.52 16.44 4.55
N LYS A 87 -21.29 15.61 5.58
CA LYS A 87 -22.12 15.61 6.81
C LYS A 87 -22.00 16.88 7.64
N LYS A 88 -20.95 17.69 7.44
CA LYS A 88 -20.64 18.87 8.26
C LYS A 88 -20.85 20.20 7.54
N ILE A 89 -21.23 20.20 6.26
CA ILE A 89 -21.26 21.39 5.41
C ILE A 89 -22.67 21.68 4.89
N SER A 90 -23.02 22.97 4.84
CA SER A 90 -24.26 23.47 4.24
C SER A 90 -24.25 23.32 2.71
N GLU A 91 -25.39 22.98 2.11
CA GLU A 91 -25.53 22.72 0.67
C GLU A 91 -25.00 23.86 -0.22
N LYS A 92 -25.15 25.12 0.20
CA LYS A 92 -24.66 26.29 -0.56
C LYS A 92 -23.14 26.29 -0.79
N ARG A 93 -22.35 25.71 0.13
CA ARG A 93 -20.89 25.61 0.01
C ARG A 93 -20.41 24.24 -0.48
N SER A 94 -21.33 23.30 -0.67
CA SER A 94 -20.99 21.91 -1.00
C SER A 94 -20.24 21.84 -2.33
N LEU A 95 -20.70 22.54 -3.38
CA LEU A 95 -20.04 22.53 -4.69
C LEU A 95 -18.60 23.06 -4.63
N PHE A 96 -18.37 24.21 -3.97
CA PHE A 96 -17.03 24.78 -3.86
C PHE A 96 -16.06 23.85 -3.14
N VAL A 97 -16.52 23.23 -2.04
CA VAL A 97 -15.70 22.30 -1.25
C VAL A 97 -15.43 21.01 -2.00
N ASP A 98 -16.36 20.54 -2.83
CA ASP A 98 -16.19 19.37 -3.70
C ASP A 98 -15.00 19.55 -4.65
N TYR A 99 -14.99 20.65 -5.40
CA TYR A 99 -13.91 20.99 -6.32
C TYR A 99 -12.58 21.20 -5.58
N LEU A 100 -12.60 21.93 -4.46
CA LEU A 100 -11.41 22.16 -3.65
C LEU A 100 -10.80 20.85 -3.14
N LEU A 101 -11.64 19.93 -2.66
CA LEU A 101 -11.19 18.62 -2.17
C LEU A 101 -10.51 17.82 -3.29
N ARG A 102 -11.08 17.81 -4.50
CA ARG A 102 -10.48 17.11 -5.65
C ARG A 102 -9.10 17.67 -6.00
N ILE A 103 -8.97 19.00 -6.03
CA ILE A 103 -7.71 19.67 -6.33
C ILE A 103 -6.67 19.33 -5.27
N VAL A 104 -7.01 19.48 -3.98
CA VAL A 104 -6.10 19.18 -2.87
C VAL A 104 -5.63 17.73 -2.90
N LEU A 105 -6.53 16.77 -3.15
CA LEU A 105 -6.19 15.35 -3.20
C LEU A 105 -5.23 15.00 -4.34
N VAL A 106 -5.24 15.75 -5.45
CA VAL A 106 -4.27 15.58 -6.55
C VAL A 106 -2.96 16.31 -6.25
N LEU A 107 -3.02 17.47 -5.61
CA LEU A 107 -1.83 18.27 -5.30
C LEU A 107 -0.92 17.61 -4.26
N ILE A 108 -1.47 16.88 -3.29
CA ILE A 108 -0.68 16.17 -2.26
C ILE A 108 0.33 15.18 -2.90
N PRO A 109 -0.08 14.17 -3.69
CA PRO A 109 0.85 13.24 -4.31
C PRO A 109 1.77 13.93 -5.33
N PHE A 110 1.30 15.00 -5.99
CA PHE A 110 2.15 15.80 -6.88
C PHE A 110 3.27 16.50 -6.12
N ALA A 111 2.96 17.16 -5.00
CA ALA A 111 3.96 17.83 -4.15
C ALA A 111 4.98 16.83 -3.60
N VAL A 112 4.52 15.64 -3.20
CA VAL A 112 5.39 14.56 -2.74
C VAL A 112 6.31 14.06 -3.86
N ALA A 113 5.79 13.92 -5.09
CA ALA A 113 6.59 13.53 -6.25
C ALA A 113 7.66 14.57 -6.63
N VAL A 114 7.40 15.86 -6.39
CA VAL A 114 8.40 16.93 -6.57
C VAL A 114 9.42 16.95 -5.43
N ALA A 115 8.97 16.67 -4.21
CA ALA A 115 9.83 16.72 -3.03
C ALA A 115 10.81 15.54 -2.97
N VAL A 116 10.41 14.33 -3.36
CA VAL A 116 11.21 13.11 -3.11
C VAL A 116 12.02 12.69 -4.36
N PRO A 117 13.36 12.73 -4.32
CA PRO A 117 14.22 12.45 -5.49
C PRO A 117 14.35 10.96 -5.81
N THR A 118 14.22 10.06 -4.81
CA THR A 118 14.42 8.61 -4.96
C THR A 118 13.16 7.82 -4.61
N LEU A 119 12.71 6.95 -5.53
CA LEU A 119 11.49 6.16 -5.37
C LEU A 119 11.62 5.03 -4.33
N GLY A 120 12.83 4.51 -4.11
CA GLY A 120 13.07 3.35 -3.24
C GLY A 120 12.72 3.61 -1.77
N PRO A 121 13.40 4.58 -1.12
CA PRO A 121 13.13 4.91 0.27
C PRO A 121 11.67 5.34 0.50
N PHE A 122 11.06 6.01 -0.49
CA PHE A 122 9.66 6.38 -0.45
C PHE A 122 8.70 5.19 -0.44
N ILE A 123 8.88 4.23 -1.36
CA ILE A 123 8.06 3.01 -1.41
C ILE A 123 8.23 2.20 -0.12
N SER A 124 9.46 2.11 0.39
CA SER A 124 9.79 1.43 1.64
C SER A 124 9.09 2.08 2.84
N LEU A 125 9.12 3.41 2.95
CA LEU A 125 8.46 4.16 4.01
C LEU A 125 6.94 3.98 3.99
N PHE A 126 6.30 4.12 2.81
CA PHE A 126 4.85 3.91 2.67
C PHE A 126 4.45 2.48 2.98
N GLY A 127 5.28 1.50 2.59
CA GLY A 127 5.09 0.10 2.94
C GLY A 127 5.19 -0.12 4.45
N ALA A 128 6.27 0.34 5.08
CA ALA A 128 6.50 0.19 6.51
C ALA A 128 5.40 0.86 7.35
N LEU A 129 4.92 2.04 6.95
CA LEU A 129 3.83 2.75 7.60
C LEU A 129 2.48 2.06 7.39
N CYS A 130 2.05 1.97 6.13
CA CYS A 130 0.70 1.55 5.80
C CYS A 130 0.48 0.05 6.00
N LEU A 131 1.42 -0.80 5.58
CA LEU A 131 1.26 -2.25 5.70
C LEU A 131 1.30 -2.68 7.16
N SER A 132 2.26 -2.20 7.93
CA SER A 132 2.35 -2.54 9.36
C SER A 132 1.11 -2.08 10.13
N LEU A 133 0.61 -0.87 9.86
CA LEU A 133 -0.59 -0.36 10.53
C LEU A 133 -1.87 -1.06 10.05
N LEU A 134 -2.16 -1.05 8.75
CA LEU A 134 -3.43 -1.53 8.22
C LEU A 134 -3.53 -3.05 8.10
N ALA A 135 -2.43 -3.75 7.80
CA ALA A 135 -2.46 -5.19 7.59
C ALA A 135 -2.13 -6.00 8.86
N ILE A 136 -1.40 -5.43 9.82
CA ILE A 136 -0.94 -6.16 11.01
C ILE A 136 -1.56 -5.58 12.29
N VAL A 137 -1.29 -4.30 12.60
CA VAL A 137 -1.68 -3.70 13.89
C VAL A 137 -3.19 -3.53 14.02
N PHE A 138 -3.88 -2.95 13.03
CA PHE A 138 -5.33 -2.73 13.11
C PHE A 138 -6.13 -4.04 13.16
N PRO A 139 -5.85 -5.08 12.34
CA PRO A 139 -6.53 -6.36 12.49
C PRO A 139 -6.31 -7.00 13.87
N GLY A 140 -5.07 -6.95 14.39
CA GLY A 140 -4.77 -7.45 15.75
C GLY A 140 -5.52 -6.69 16.84
N LEU A 141 -5.60 -5.36 16.73
CA LEU A 141 -6.37 -4.53 17.67
C LEU A 141 -7.87 -4.81 17.57
N ILE A 142 -8.41 -4.94 16.35
CA ILE A 142 -9.83 -5.22 16.14
C ILE A 142 -10.18 -6.60 16.70
N ASP A 143 -9.39 -7.64 16.44
CA ASP A 143 -9.64 -8.98 16.99
C ASP A 143 -9.58 -8.95 18.53
N ALA A 144 -8.56 -8.31 19.10
CA ALA A 144 -8.44 -8.16 20.55
C ALA A 144 -9.66 -7.43 21.18
N CYS A 145 -10.18 -6.41 20.51
CA CYS A 145 -11.38 -5.67 20.92
C CYS A 145 -12.67 -6.48 20.72
N VAL A 146 -12.78 -7.29 19.66
CA VAL A 146 -13.96 -8.14 19.40
C VAL A 146 -14.11 -9.20 20.49
N TRP A 147 -12.99 -9.72 21.01
CA TRP A 147 -12.99 -10.67 22.13
C TRP A 147 -13.11 -9.98 23.50
N TYR A 148 -13.16 -8.65 23.58
CA TYR A 148 -13.48 -7.90 24.80
C TYR A 148 -14.98 -7.59 24.81
N PRO A 149 -15.87 -8.19 25.63
CA PRO A 149 -15.73 -8.75 26.99
C PRO A 149 -16.04 -10.26 27.11
N THR A 150 -15.97 -11.01 26.03
CA THR A 150 -16.12 -12.47 25.97
C THR A 150 -14.85 -13.19 26.46
N THR A 151 -14.94 -14.46 26.83
CA THR A 151 -13.78 -15.21 27.33
C THR A 151 -12.70 -15.32 26.24
N TYR A 152 -11.48 -14.83 26.51
CA TYR A 152 -10.29 -14.88 25.63
C TYR A 152 -9.76 -16.30 25.30
N GLY A 153 -10.59 -17.33 25.48
CA GLY A 153 -10.23 -18.74 25.41
C GLY A 153 -9.51 -19.24 26.67
N VAL A 154 -9.18 -20.53 26.67
CA VAL A 154 -8.39 -21.16 27.74
C VAL A 154 -7.03 -20.48 27.81
N PHE A 155 -6.56 -20.14 29.02
CA PHE A 155 -5.29 -19.42 29.26
C PHE A 155 -5.13 -18.05 28.56
N LYS A 156 -6.22 -17.42 28.08
CA LYS A 156 -6.14 -16.15 27.31
C LYS A 156 -5.24 -16.23 26.07
N TYR A 157 -5.09 -17.41 25.45
CA TYR A 157 -4.22 -17.63 24.29
C TYR A 157 -4.50 -16.65 23.14
N LYS A 158 -5.77 -16.33 22.87
CA LYS A 158 -6.16 -15.39 21.81
C LYS A 158 -5.57 -14.00 22.06
N LEU A 159 -5.65 -13.51 23.29
CA LEU A 159 -5.08 -12.23 23.69
C LEU A 159 -3.55 -12.21 23.52
N PHE A 160 -2.87 -13.28 23.92
CA PHE A 160 -1.42 -13.36 23.77
C PHE A 160 -0.97 -13.36 22.30
N ARG A 161 -1.68 -14.11 21.44
CA ARG A 161 -1.45 -14.10 19.99
C ARG A 161 -1.64 -12.69 19.42
N ASP A 162 -2.73 -12.01 19.75
CA ASP A 162 -3.05 -10.69 19.19
C ASP A 162 -2.04 -9.63 19.66
N ILE A 163 -1.64 -9.66 20.93
CA ILE A 163 -0.56 -8.82 21.46
C ILE A 163 0.75 -9.07 20.70
N THR A 164 1.10 -10.34 20.46
CA THR A 164 2.32 -10.69 19.72
C THR A 164 2.30 -10.13 18.30
N ILE A 165 1.16 -10.25 17.59
CA ILE A 165 0.97 -9.69 16.25
C ILE A 165 1.14 -8.17 16.26
N ILE A 166 0.53 -7.48 17.24
CA ILE A 166 0.65 -6.03 17.39
C ILE A 166 2.11 -5.62 17.66
N LEU A 167 2.81 -6.32 18.56
CA LEU A 167 4.22 -6.04 18.86
C LEU A 167 5.12 -6.22 17.65
N VAL A 168 4.95 -7.30 16.88
CA VAL A 168 5.68 -7.53 15.63
C VAL A 168 5.39 -6.43 14.61
N GLY A 169 4.12 -6.03 14.47
CA GLY A 169 3.72 -4.94 13.59
C GLY A 169 4.34 -3.60 13.99
N MET A 170 4.36 -3.28 15.29
CA MET A 170 5.00 -2.07 15.81
C MET A 170 6.51 -2.10 15.63
N PHE A 171 7.16 -3.25 15.82
CA PHE A 171 8.59 -3.40 15.55
C PHE A 171 8.91 -3.17 14.08
N ALA A 172 8.15 -3.78 13.15
CA ALA A 172 8.31 -3.60 11.71
C ALA A 172 8.07 -2.14 11.28
N LEU A 173 7.08 -1.48 11.89
CA LEU A 173 6.79 -0.06 11.68
C LEU A 173 7.99 0.81 12.07
N ILE A 174 8.50 0.65 13.29
CA ILE A 174 9.59 1.49 13.82
C ILE A 174 10.87 1.25 13.02
N SER A 175 11.26 -0.02 12.82
CA SER A 175 12.48 -0.36 12.10
C SER A 175 12.43 0.11 10.65
N GLY A 176 11.32 -0.15 9.94
CA GLY A 176 11.16 0.26 8.54
C GLY A 176 11.12 1.78 8.37
N CYS A 177 10.40 2.50 9.23
CA CYS A 177 10.40 3.98 9.16
C CYS A 177 11.78 4.55 9.46
N TYR A 178 12.48 4.02 10.46
CA TYR A 178 13.82 4.48 10.81
C TYR A 178 14.80 4.28 9.65
N THR A 179 14.82 3.09 9.04
CA THR A 179 15.71 2.82 7.89
C THR A 179 15.37 3.69 6.70
N SER A 180 14.08 3.82 6.35
CA SER A 180 13.69 4.63 5.19
C SER A 180 13.95 6.12 5.40
N ILE A 181 13.75 6.66 6.59
CA ILE A 181 14.06 8.07 6.88
C ILE A 181 15.57 8.32 6.80
N MET A 182 16.39 7.40 7.33
CA MET A 182 17.85 7.52 7.23
C MET A 182 18.32 7.47 5.78
N GLU A 183 17.78 6.58 4.96
CA GLU A 183 18.09 6.53 3.51
C GLU A 183 17.67 7.83 2.82
N ILE A 184 16.49 8.37 3.13
CA ILE A 184 16.05 9.66 2.57
C ILE A 184 17.02 10.77 2.94
N ILE A 185 17.43 10.88 4.21
CA ILE A 185 18.34 11.94 4.67
C ILE A 185 19.73 11.81 4.03
N GLN A 186 20.21 10.60 3.77
CA GLN A 186 21.50 10.37 3.11
C GLN A 186 21.45 10.65 1.60
N ASP A 187 20.29 10.43 0.96
CA ASP A 187 20.07 10.70 -0.46
C ASP A 187 19.88 12.20 -0.77
N PHE A 188 19.63 13.04 0.23
CA PHE A 188 19.50 14.51 0.13
C PHE A 188 20.81 15.25 0.41
#